data_AF-A0A960X3U1-F1
#
_entry.id   AF-A0A960X3U1-F1
#
_cell.length_a   1.000
_cell.length_b   1.000
_cell.length_c   1.000
_cell.angle_alpha   90.00
_cell.angle_beta   90.00
_cell.angle_gamma   90.00
#
_symmetry.space_group_name_H-M   'P 1'
#
loop_
_entity.id
_entity.type
_entity.pdbx_description
1 polymer ?
#
loop_
_entity_poly.entity_id
_entity_poly.type
_entity_poly.pdbx_seq_one_letter_code
_entity_poly.pdbx_strand_id
1 'polypeptide(L)' 'MKDQCLKIVKEFLDRYLVDERPIILAISGGPDSLALLHLMCVCRQFFDMDLHIAHVDHSLRPES' A
#
# COMPACT_ATOMS: atom_id res chain seq x y z
N MET A 1 9.33 16.03 0.60
CA MET A 1 8.76 15.13 -0.43
C MET A 1 8.09 13.91 0.22
N LYS A 2 8.79 13.11 1.03
CA LYS A 2 8.17 11.98 1.77
C LYS A 2 6.94 12.38 2.60
N ASP A 3 7.01 13.50 3.33
CA ASP A 3 5.89 13.96 4.18
C ASP A 3 4.66 14.38 3.37
N GLN A 4 4.87 14.91 2.16
CA GLN A 4 3.78 15.29 1.27
C GLN A 4 3.08 14.05 0.70
N CYS A 5 3.83 13.02 0.30
CA CYS A 5 3.25 11.75 -0.13
C CYS A 5 2.46 11.08 0.99
N LEU A 6 3.00 11.05 2.21
CA LEU A 6 2.30 10.49 3.36
C LEU A 6 1.00 11.26 3.64
N LYS A 7 1.04 12.59 3.60
CA LYS A 7 -0.15 13.43 3.76
C LYS A 7 -1.25 13.06 2.75
N ILE A 8 -0.90 12.99 1.46
CA ILE A 8 -1.84 12.65 0.39
C ILE A 8 -2.46 11.26 0.60
N VAL A 9 -1.64 10.25 0.95
CA VAL A 9 -2.14 8.90 1.21
C VAL A 9 -3.07 8.87 2.43
N LYS A 10 -2.71 9.56 3.51
CA LYS A 10 -3.57 9.66 4.70
C LYS A 10 -4.91 10.32 4.38
N GLU A 11 -4.92 11.42 3.63
CA GLU A 11 -6.15 12.10 3.22
C GLU A 11 -7.03 11.22 2.30
N PHE A 12 -6.41 10.40 1.44
CA PHE A 12 -7.12 9.43 0.63
C PHE A 12 -7.76 8.33 1.47
N LEU A 13 -7.01 7.75 2.40
CA LEU A 13 -7.51 6.71 3.30
C LEU A 13 -8.62 7.25 4.21
N ASP A 14 -8.46 8.43 4.79
CA ASP A 14 -9.48 9.07 5.63
C ASP A 14 -10.83 9.23 4.90
N ARG A 15 -10.79 9.45 3.58
CA ARG A 15 -11.99 9.61 2.76
C ARG A 15 -12.64 8.30 2.34
N TYR A 16 -11.84 7.27 2.07
CA TYR A 16 -12.29 6.08 1.33
C TYR A 16 -12.11 4.75 2.06
N LEU A 17 -11.36 4.74 3.16
CA LEU A 17 -11.24 3.55 3.98
C LEU A 17 -12.61 3.24 4.56
N VAL A 18 -13.04 1.99 4.38
CA VAL A 18 -14.27 1.48 4.97
C VAL A 18 -13.84 0.59 6.12
N ASP A 19 -14.29 0.93 7.32
CA ASP A 19 -13.99 0.17 8.53
C ASP A 19 -14.37 -1.31 8.36
N GLU A 20 -13.61 -2.18 9.03
CA GLU A 20 -13.80 -3.63 9.08
C GLU A 20 -13.69 -4.37 7.71
N ARG A 21 -13.29 -3.69 6.63
CA ARG A 21 -13.01 -4.33 5.34
C ARG A 21 -11.51 -4.53 5.13
N PRO A 22 -11.06 -5.76 4.80
CA PRO A 22 -9.66 -5.99 4.48
C PRO A 22 -9.28 -5.27 3.19
N ILE A 23 -8.06 -4.72 3.17
CA ILE A 23 -7.45 -4.10 2.00
C ILE A 23 -6.45 -5.09 1.41
N ILE A 24 -6.51 -5.30 0.10
CA ILE A 24 -5.45 -6.02 -0.63
C ILE A 24 -4.64 -4.99 -1.42
N LEU A 25 -3.37 -4.83 -1.08
CA LEU A 25 -2.43 -4.00 -1.82
C LEU A 25 -1.66 -4.84 -2.83
N ALA A 26 -1.88 -4.55 -4.11
CA ALA A 26 -1.08 -5.14 -5.19
C ALA A 26 0.32 -4.53 -5.20
N ILE A 27 1.35 -5.38 -5.21
CA ILE A 27 2.74 -4.97 -5.38
C ILE A 27 3.37 -5.66 -6.58
N SER A 28 4.17 -4.93 -7.36
CA SER A 28 4.91 -5.47 -8.51
C SER A 28 6.38 -5.78 -8.18
N GLY A 29 6.84 -5.40 -6.98
CA GLY A 29 8.26 -5.43 -6.61
C GLY A 29 9.06 -4.21 -7.10
N GLY A 30 8.46 -3.36 -7.93
CA GLY A 30 9.06 -2.11 -8.37
C GLY A 30 9.07 -1.02 -7.28
N PRO A 31 9.93 0.01 -7.43
CA PRO A 31 10.15 1.04 -6.41
C PRO A 31 8.87 1.79 -6.02
N ASP A 32 7.98 2.06 -6.97
CA ASP A 32 6.72 2.77 -6.70
C ASP A 32 5.77 1.94 -5.82
N SER A 33 5.63 0.65 -6.13
CA SER A 33 4.78 -0.26 -5.35
C SER A 33 5.33 -0.49 -3.94
N LEU A 34 6.64 -0.57 -3.80
CA LEU A 34 7.31 -0.69 -2.50
C LEU A 34 7.24 0.62 -1.70
N ALA A 35 7.33 1.77 -2.36
CA ALA A 35 7.13 3.07 -1.71
C ALA A 35 5.68 3.21 -1.20
N LEU A 36 4.69 2.79 -1.99
CA LEU A 36 3.29 2.75 -1.54
C LEU A 36 3.10 1.79 -0.37
N LEU A 37 3.66 0.57 -0.44
CA LEU A 37 3.64 -0.38 0.69
C LEU A 37 4.23 0.25 1.96
N HIS A 38 5.38 0.90 1.85
CA HIS A 38 5.99 1.61 2.98
C HIS A 38 5.06 2.68 3.56
N LEU A 39 4.42 3.51 2.72
CA LEU A 39 3.46 4.52 3.18
C LEU A 39 2.23 3.89 3.85
N MET A 40 1.67 2.83 3.28
CA MET A 40 0.55 2.09 3.85
C MET A 40 0.89 1.48 5.21
N CYS A 41 2.09 0.91 5.36
CA CYS A 41 2.59 0.41 6.65
C CYS A 41 2.67 1.50 7.71
N VAL A 42 3.11 2.72 7.36
CA VAL A 42 3.09 3.87 8.28
C VAL A 42 1.64 4.27 8.62
N CYS A 43 0.73 4.25 7.64
CA CYS A 43 -0.67 4.57 7.85
C CYS A 43 -1.39 3.61 8.81
N ARG A 44 -0.93 2.35 8.96
CA ARG A 44 -1.46 1.41 9.97
C ARG A 44 -1.38 1.91 11.41
N GLN A 45 -0.55 2.91 11.69
CA GLN A 45 -0.48 3.54 13.02
C GLN A 45 -1.64 4.51 13.28
N PHE A 46 -2.33 4.95 12.23
CA PHE A 46 -3.37 5.99 12.31
C PHE A 46 -4.77 5.48 11.98
N PHE A 47 -4.87 4.35 11.26
CA PHE A 47 -6.13 3.75 10.86
C PHE A 47 -6.14 2.27 11.25
N ASP A 48 -7.26 1.78 11.75
CA ASP A 48 -7.47 0.36 11.97
C ASP A 48 -7.76 -0.33 10.64
N MET A 49 -6.70 -0.84 10.01
CA MET A 49 -6.76 -1.48 8.69
C MET A 49 -6.20 -2.89 8.71
N ASP A 50 -6.97 -3.81 8.15
CA ASP A 50 -6.50 -5.17 7.86
C ASP A 50 -5.87 -5.21 6.46
N LEU A 51 -4.59 -4.81 6.39
CA LEU A 51 -3.83 -4.73 5.14
C LEU A 51 -3.15 -6.07 4.80
N HIS A 52 -3.51 -6.62 3.63
CA HIS A 52 -2.91 -7.78 2.99
C HIS A 52 -2.10 -7.35 1.75
N ILE A 53 -1.13 -8.17 1.37
CA ILE A 53 -0.25 -7.90 0.23
C ILE A 53 -0.46 -8.98 -0.82
N ALA A 54 -0.62 -8.59 -2.09
CA ALA A 54 -0.67 -9.49 -3.22
C ALA A 54 0.42 -9.14 -4.23
N HIS A 55 1.29 -10.11 -4.52
CA HIS A 55 2.25 -10.05 -5.61
C HIS A 55 1.89 -11.11 -6.65
N VAL A 56 1.99 -10.75 -7.92
CA VAL A 56 1.79 -11.69 -9.03
C VAL A 56 3.10 -11.82 -9.78
N ASP A 57 3.67 -13.02 -9.73
CA ASP A 57 4.73 -13.40 -10.65
C ASP A 57 4.09 -13.80 -11.99
N HIS A 58 4.49 -13.10 -13.05
CA HIS A 58 4.06 -13.38 -14.43
C HIS A 58 4.99 -14.34 -15.18
N SER A 59 6.11 -14.73 -14.55
CA SER A 59 7.15 -15.61 -15.06
C SER A 59 7.69 -15.18 -16.43
N LEU A 60 7.80 -13.86 -16.64
CA LEU A 60 8.31 -13.27 -17.88
C LEU A 60 9.84 -13.33 -17.98
N ARG A 61 10.53 -13.48 -16.85
CA ARG A 61 11.99 -13.57 -16.77
C ARG A 61 12.42 -14.61 -15.73
N PRO A 62 13.63 -15.18 -15.81
CA PRO A 62 14.12 -16.16 -14.84
C PRO A 62 14.17 -15.64 -13.40
N GLU A 63 14.36 -14.34 -13.21
CA GLU A 63 14.39 -13.67 -11.90
C GLU A 63 13.00 -13.29 -11.37
N SER A 64 11.93 -13.58 -12.12
CA SER A 64 10.54 -13.30 -11.70
C SER A 64 10.06 -14.34 -10.69
#